data_AF-A0A2V4E389-F1
#
_entry.id   AF-A0A2V4E389-F1
#
_cell.length_a   1.000
_cell.length_b   1.000
_cell.length_c   1.000
_cell.angle_alpha   90.00
_cell.angle_beta   90.00
_cell.angle_gamma   90.00
#
_symmetry.space_group_name_H-M   'P 1'
#
loop_
_entity.id
_entity.type
_entity.pdbx_description
1 polymer ?
#
loop_
_entity_poly.entity_id
_entity_poly.type
_entity_poly.pdbx_seq_one_letter_code
_entity_poly.pdbx_strand_id
1 'polypeptide(L)'
;MKKIHLLKYSIAIVAVITVPLAQAMTLDEVFGEIDNKATEFIATYNQEHHTNLHTLEANRKFYASNCLLPLKVKWHKLHLGLKNLPHKYVLSISCQKSIDSDHRKWDVYVDVRNEQGNSIQSID
;
A
#
# COMPACT_ATOMS: atom_id res chain seq x y z
N MET A 1 -38.18 -49.08 37.76
CA MET A 1 -38.61 -48.27 36.59
C MET A 1 -37.89 -46.92 36.64
N LYS A 2 -37.07 -46.61 35.64
CA LYS A 2 -36.26 -45.38 35.53
C LYS A 2 -37.11 -44.23 34.98
N LYS A 3 -37.04 -43.05 35.60
CA LYS A 3 -37.32 -41.76 34.93
C LYS A 3 -36.27 -40.76 35.37
N ILE A 4 -35.22 -40.63 34.55
CA ILE A 4 -34.19 -39.62 34.68
C ILE A 4 -34.77 -38.35 34.04
N HIS A 5 -35.06 -37.34 34.85
CA HIS A 5 -35.44 -36.02 34.38
C HIS A 5 -34.20 -35.35 33.77
N LEU A 6 -34.15 -35.31 32.44
CA LEU A 6 -33.22 -34.47 31.68
C LEU A 6 -33.57 -33.00 31.94
N LEU A 7 -32.90 -32.40 32.93
CA LEU A 7 -32.84 -30.95 33.09
C LEU A 7 -32.20 -30.39 31.81
N LYS A 8 -32.99 -29.60 31.09
CA LYS A 8 -32.61 -28.95 29.84
C LYS A 8 -31.45 -27.98 30.11
N TYR A 9 -30.23 -28.40 29.78
CA TYR A 9 -29.07 -27.54 29.67
C TYR A 9 -29.34 -26.48 28.61
N SER A 10 -29.84 -25.32 29.03
CA SER A 10 -29.91 -24.12 28.20
C SER A 10 -28.59 -23.39 28.37
N ILE A 11 -27.54 -23.91 27.72
CA ILE A 11 -26.29 -23.17 27.55
C ILE A 11 -26.60 -22.10 26.51
N ALA A 12 -26.92 -20.89 26.98
CA ALA A 12 -26.93 -19.71 26.13
C ALA A 12 -25.48 -19.42 25.72
N ILE A 13 -25.07 -19.97 24.58
CA ILE A 13 -23.81 -19.59 23.94
C ILE A 13 -24.04 -18.17 23.42
N VAL A 14 -23.68 -17.18 24.24
CA VAL A 14 -23.50 -15.81 23.78
C VAL A 14 -22.26 -15.83 22.91
N ALA A 15 -22.45 -16.09 21.62
CA ALA A 15 -21.42 -15.82 20.62
C ALA A 15 -21.24 -14.30 20.60
N VAL A 16 -20.23 -13.81 21.31
CA VAL A 16 -19.74 -12.45 21.13
C VAL A 16 -19.13 -12.41 19.73
N ILE A 17 -19.94 -12.07 18.75
CA ILE A 17 -19.47 -11.76 17.40
C ILE A 17 -18.71 -10.45 17.55
N THR A 18 -17.41 -10.53 17.85
CA THR A 18 -16.51 -9.41 17.65
C THR A 18 -16.42 -9.23 16.13
N VAL A 19 -17.33 -8.42 15.58
CA VAL A 19 -17.12 -7.87 14.25
C VAL A 19 -15.77 -7.13 14.34
N PRO A 20 -14.76 -7.46 13.52
CA PRO A 20 -13.59 -6.62 13.46
C PRO A 20 -14.08 -5.26 13.00
N LEU A 21 -14.19 -4.32 13.94
CA LEU A 21 -14.33 -2.92 13.62
C LEU A 21 -13.08 -2.63 12.81
N ALA A 22 -13.23 -2.42 11.50
CA ALA A 22 -12.12 -2.08 10.63
C ALA A 22 -11.48 -0.83 11.23
N GLN A 23 -10.38 -1.03 11.96
CA GLN A 23 -9.67 0.06 12.61
C GLN A 23 -9.18 0.93 11.45
N ALA A 24 -9.52 2.22 11.52
CA ALA A 24 -8.94 3.17 10.59
C ALA A 24 -7.43 3.16 10.84
N MET A 25 -6.66 2.62 9.89
CA MET A 25 -5.21 2.75 9.90
C MET A 25 -4.82 4.22 10.06
N THR A 26 -3.76 4.44 10.83
CA THR A 26 -3.07 5.71 10.97
C THR A 26 -2.41 6.11 9.66
N LEU A 27 -2.09 7.41 9.52
CA LEU A 27 -1.36 7.89 8.36
C LEU A 27 -0.01 7.18 8.20
N ASP A 28 0.67 6.87 9.30
CA ASP A 28 1.96 6.20 9.25
C ASP A 28 1.86 4.76 8.76
N GLU A 29 0.80 4.05 9.12
CA GLU A 29 0.51 2.70 8.61
C GLU A 29 0.18 2.73 7.10
N VAL A 30 -0.61 3.71 6.65
CA VAL A 30 -0.91 3.89 5.22
C VAL A 30 0.37 4.13 4.41
N PHE A 31 1.24 5.01 4.89
CA PHE A 31 2.51 5.28 4.23
C PHE A 31 3.48 4.08 4.32
N GLY A 32 3.44 3.32 5.41
CA GLY A 32 4.16 2.05 5.52
C GLY A 32 3.72 1.02 4.47
N GLU A 33 2.42 0.92 4.19
CA GLU A 33 1.91 0.04 3.12
C GLU A 33 2.40 0.50 1.73
N ILE A 34 2.46 1.80 1.49
CA ILE A 34 2.98 2.40 0.25
C ILE A 34 4.47 2.08 0.08
N ASP A 35 5.28 2.30 1.12
CA ASP A 35 6.73 2.05 1.11
C ASP A 35 7.04 0.56 0.91
N ASN A 36 6.29 -0.32 1.60
CA ASN A 36 6.40 -1.76 1.41
C ASN A 36 6.05 -2.15 -0.02
N LYS A 37 4.95 -1.62 -0.58
CA LYS A 37 4.54 -1.95 -1.94
C LYS A 37 5.56 -1.53 -2.99
N ALA A 38 6.17 -0.36 -2.81
CA ALA A 38 7.23 0.14 -3.66
C ALA A 38 8.49 -0.76 -3.56
N THR A 39 8.86 -1.16 -2.35
CA THR A 39 10.02 -2.02 -2.08
C THR A 39 9.84 -3.40 -2.71
N GLU A 40 8.67 -4.03 -2.54
CA GLU A 40 8.32 -5.31 -3.17
C GLU A 40 8.46 -5.23 -4.69
N PHE A 41 7.91 -4.18 -5.30
CA PHE A 41 7.96 -4.01 -6.76
C PHE A 41 9.39 -3.87 -7.27
N ILE A 42 10.22 -3.07 -6.61
CA ILE A 42 11.63 -2.91 -6.99
C ILE A 42 12.43 -4.19 -6.74
N ALA A 43 12.15 -4.95 -5.68
CA ALA A 43 12.81 -6.23 -5.44
C ALA A 43 12.54 -7.21 -6.58
N THR A 44 11.28 -7.33 -7.04
CA THR A 44 10.92 -8.13 -8.20
C THR A 44 11.61 -7.63 -9.47
N TYR A 45 11.53 -6.32 -9.74
CA TYR A 45 12.17 -5.72 -10.93
C TYR A 45 13.69 -5.98 -10.96
N ASN A 46 14.38 -5.82 -9.82
CA ASN A 46 15.81 -6.09 -9.71
C ASN A 46 16.16 -7.55 -10.02
N GLN A 47 15.33 -8.48 -9.55
CA GLN A 47 15.52 -9.90 -9.83
C GLN A 47 15.32 -10.22 -11.32
N GLU A 48 14.30 -9.64 -11.95
CA GLU A 48 13.94 -9.89 -13.35
C GLU A 48 14.92 -9.23 -14.35
N HIS A 49 15.43 -8.04 -14.01
CA HIS A 49 16.24 -7.22 -14.92
C HIS A 49 17.73 -7.18 -14.54
N HIS A 50 18.15 -7.92 -13.51
CA HIS A 50 19.52 -7.91 -12.98
C HIS A 50 20.03 -6.50 -12.62
N THR A 51 19.13 -5.68 -12.06
CA THR A 51 19.45 -4.33 -11.58
C THR A 51 19.61 -4.29 -10.07
N ASN A 52 20.08 -3.16 -9.54
CA ASN A 52 20.12 -2.88 -8.11
C ASN A 52 19.58 -1.48 -7.82
N LEU A 53 18.28 -1.34 -8.00
CA LEU A 53 17.53 -0.13 -7.71
C LEU A 53 17.01 -0.16 -6.28
N HIS A 54 16.80 1.02 -5.71
CA HIS A 54 16.24 1.19 -4.37
C HIS A 54 15.19 2.30 -4.37
N THR A 55 14.16 2.13 -3.54
CA THR A 55 13.14 3.15 -3.28
C THR A 55 13.60 4.08 -2.17
N LEU A 56 13.18 5.34 -2.23
CA LEU A 56 13.17 6.23 -1.06
C LEU A 56 11.81 6.16 -0.37
N GLU A 57 11.73 6.58 0.89
CA GLU A 57 10.44 6.71 1.57
C GLU A 57 9.51 7.66 0.82
N ALA A 58 8.23 7.30 0.77
CA ALA A 58 7.19 8.11 0.19
C ALA A 58 7.07 9.45 0.92
N ASN A 59 6.94 10.53 0.15
CA ASN A 59 6.81 11.86 0.73
C ASN A 59 5.44 12.00 1.43
N ARG A 60 5.46 12.05 2.76
CA ARG A 60 4.27 12.18 3.62
C ARG A 60 3.48 13.48 3.45
N LYS A 61 3.96 14.43 2.61
CA LYS A 61 3.19 15.60 2.18
C LYS A 61 2.12 15.25 1.13
N PHE A 62 2.24 14.11 0.46
CA PHE A 62 1.16 13.63 -0.40
C PHE A 62 -0.05 13.23 0.44
N TYR A 63 -1.23 13.38 -0.15
CA TYR A 63 -2.44 12.86 0.45
C TYR A 63 -2.53 11.35 0.19
N ALA A 64 -2.76 10.58 1.25
CA ALA A 64 -3.10 9.17 1.17
C ALA A 64 -4.01 8.78 2.36
N SER A 65 -4.87 7.81 2.12
CA SER A 65 -5.80 7.25 3.11
C SER A 65 -6.05 5.78 2.79
N ASN A 66 -6.61 5.02 3.74
CA ASN A 66 -6.72 3.57 3.62
C ASN A 66 -7.38 3.15 2.31
N CYS A 67 -6.72 2.26 1.58
CA CYS A 67 -7.27 1.72 0.36
C CYS A 67 -8.16 0.50 0.67
N LEU A 68 -9.36 0.48 0.08
CA LEU A 68 -10.29 -0.64 0.18
C LEU A 68 -9.97 -1.77 -0.80
N LEU A 69 -9.00 -1.55 -1.71
CA LEU A 69 -8.53 -2.50 -2.70
C LEU A 69 -7.00 -2.59 -2.59
N PRO A 70 -6.38 -3.69 -3.05
CA PRO A 70 -4.93 -3.78 -3.11
C PRO A 70 -4.33 -2.61 -3.90
N LEU A 71 -3.26 -2.01 -3.37
CA LEU A 71 -2.53 -0.95 -4.03
C LEU A 71 -1.97 -1.41 -5.38
N LYS A 72 -2.05 -0.53 -6.37
CA LYS A 72 -1.48 -0.75 -7.70
C LYS A 72 -0.19 0.03 -7.85
N VAL A 73 0.82 -0.60 -8.42
CA VAL A 73 2.14 -0.01 -8.67
C VAL A 73 2.44 -0.02 -10.16
N LYS A 74 3.03 1.07 -10.66
CA LYS A 74 3.52 1.19 -12.04
C LYS A 74 4.67 2.18 -12.11
N TRP A 75 5.51 2.04 -13.14
CA TRP A 75 6.46 3.08 -13.51
C TRP A 75 5.74 4.35 -13.98
N HIS A 76 6.28 5.51 -13.61
CA HIS A 76 5.79 6.81 -14.04
C HIS A 76 6.95 7.72 -14.44
N LYS A 77 6.83 8.35 -15.61
CA LYS A 77 7.82 9.30 -16.15
C LYS A 77 7.47 10.72 -15.69
N LEU A 78 8.22 11.24 -14.73
CA LEU A 78 8.05 12.58 -14.21
C LEU A 78 8.89 13.60 -15.00
N HIS A 79 8.24 14.63 -15.53
CA HIS A 79 8.90 15.76 -16.19
C HIS A 79 9.17 16.86 -15.16
N LEU A 80 10.43 17.26 -14.99
CA LEU A 80 10.85 18.23 -13.96
C LEU A 80 10.62 19.71 -14.34
N GLY A 81 9.70 20.00 -15.28
CA GLY A 81 9.20 21.34 -15.59
C GLY A 81 10.18 22.34 -16.24
N LEU A 82 11.48 22.07 -16.24
CA LEU A 82 12.50 22.90 -16.90
C LEU A 82 12.87 22.28 -18.24
N LYS A 83 12.86 23.08 -19.31
CA LYS A 83 13.09 22.67 -20.71
C LYS A 83 14.34 21.80 -20.95
N ASN A 84 15.30 21.82 -20.02
CA ASN A 84 16.59 21.12 -20.13
C ASN A 84 16.87 20.12 -19.00
N LEU A 85 15.93 19.89 -18.07
CA LEU A 85 16.13 18.86 -17.05
C LEU A 85 15.71 17.49 -17.59
N PRO A 86 16.54 16.45 -17.40
CA PRO A 86 16.15 15.10 -17.77
C PRO A 86 14.92 14.69 -16.97
N HIS A 87 14.06 13.91 -17.61
CA HIS A 87 12.97 13.25 -16.91
C HIS A 87 13.55 12.25 -15.91
N LYS A 88 12.79 11.95 -14.86
CA LYS A 88 13.09 10.84 -13.97
C LYS A 88 11.96 9.84 -13.96
N TYR A 89 12.29 8.58 -13.76
CA TYR A 89 11.32 7.54 -13.48
C TYR A 89 11.11 7.40 -11.97
N VAL A 90 9.85 7.34 -11.57
CA VAL A 90 9.39 7.14 -10.20
C VAL A 90 8.34 6.02 -10.21
N LEU A 91 8.06 5.43 -9.05
CA LEU A 91 6.91 4.53 -8.91
C LEU A 91 5.67 5.34 -8.57
N SER A 92 4.57 5.05 -9.27
CA SER A 92 3.23 5.53 -8.93
C SER A 92 2.52 4.41 -8.19
N ILE A 93 2.35 4.60 -6.88
CA ILE A 93 1.56 3.72 -6.01
C ILE A 93 0.18 4.33 -5.88
N SER A 94 -0.85 3.57 -6.23
CA SER A 94 -2.18 4.10 -6.48
C SER A 94 -3.27 3.29 -5.80
N CYS A 95 -4.23 4.03 -5.25
CA CYS A 95 -5.46 3.48 -4.70
C CYS A 95 -6.64 3.82 -5.61
N GLN A 96 -7.36 2.79 -6.06
CA GLN A 96 -8.54 2.98 -6.92
C GLN A 96 -9.86 3.14 -6.15
N LYS A 97 -9.85 2.86 -4.84
CA LYS A 97 -11.02 3.01 -3.98
C LYS A 97 -10.56 3.24 -2.54
N SER A 98 -10.50 4.50 -2.12
CA SER A 98 -10.18 4.89 -0.75
C SER A 98 -11.42 4.81 0.16
N ILE A 99 -11.17 4.70 1.47
CA ILE A 99 -12.17 4.92 2.53
C ILE A 99 -12.65 6.38 2.60
N ASP A 100 -11.80 7.34 2.20
CA ASP A 100 -12.19 8.75 2.14
C ASP A 100 -13.09 9.00 0.92
N SER A 101 -14.31 9.46 1.17
CA SER A 101 -15.31 9.75 0.15
C SER A 101 -15.00 10.96 -0.72
N ASP A 102 -14.22 11.91 -0.20
CA ASP A 102 -13.83 13.14 -0.89
C ASP A 102 -12.63 12.87 -1.81
N HIS A 103 -11.76 11.94 -1.39
CA HIS A 103 -10.59 11.49 -2.14
C HIS A 103 -10.66 9.99 -2.45
N ARG A 104 -11.71 9.61 -3.21
CA ARG A 104 -11.99 8.20 -3.53
C ARG A 104 -10.85 7.47 -4.23
N LYS A 105 -9.91 8.20 -4.82
CA LYS A 105 -8.72 7.69 -5.48
C LYS A 105 -7.56 8.63 -5.18
N TRP A 106 -6.37 8.06 -5.08
CA TRP A 106 -5.14 8.83 -4.89
C TRP A 106 -3.96 8.08 -5.50
N ASP A 107 -2.91 8.84 -5.81
CA ASP A 107 -1.64 8.35 -6.32
C ASP A 107 -0.51 9.03 -5.54
N VAL A 108 0.44 8.24 -5.05
CA VAL A 108 1.67 8.70 -4.40
C VAL A 108 2.86 8.31 -5.25
N TYR A 109 3.76 9.26 -5.46
CA TYR A 109 4.98 9.05 -6.21
C TYR A 109 6.14 8.75 -5.27
N VAL A 110 6.77 7.60 -5.49
CA VAL A 110 7.92 7.12 -4.72
C VAL A 110 9.16 7.20 -5.60
N ASP A 111 10.17 7.92 -5.11
CA ASP A 111 11.43 8.10 -5.85
C ASP A 111 12.22 6.79 -5.89
N VAL A 112 12.82 6.51 -7.06
CA VAL A 112 13.72 5.36 -7.26
C VAL A 112 15.11 5.87 -7.58
N ARG A 113 16.11 5.24 -6.96
CA ARG A 113 17.53 5.55 -7.12
C ARG A 113 18.30 4.32 -7.54
N ASN A 114 19.37 4.53 -8.30
CA ASN A 114 20.38 3.51 -8.54
C ASN A 114 21.36 3.41 -7.36
N GLU A 115 22.31 2.48 -7.44
CA GLU A 115 23.35 2.26 -6.43
C GLU A 115 24.18 3.52 -6.10
N GLN A 116 24.32 4.44 -7.06
CA GLN A 116 25.04 5.70 -6.88
C GLN A 116 24.17 6.81 -6.26
N GLY A 117 22.93 6.52 -5.88
CA GLY A 117 21.98 7.48 -5.32
C GLY A 117 21.35 8.43 -6.37
N ASN A 118 21.55 8.17 -7.66
CA ASN A 118 21.04 9.01 -8.74
C ASN A 118 19.63 8.58 -9.15
N SER A 119 18.81 9.54 -9.57
CA SER A 119 17.52 9.23 -10.19
C SER A 119 17.73 8.50 -11.52
N ILE A 120 16.90 7.48 -11.76
CA ILE A 120 16.92 6.73 -13.02
C ILE A 120 16.23 7.51 -14.15
N GLN A 121 16.80 7.44 -15.35
CA GLN A 121 16.31 8.13 -16.55
C GLN A 121 15.78 7.16 -17.62
N SER A 122 15.91 5.87 -17.41
CA SER A 122 15.39 4.81 -18.26
C SER A 122 14.91 3.64 -17.40
N ILE A 123 14.00 2.86 -17.98
CA ILE A 123 13.58 1.54 -17.51
C ILE A 123 13.80 0.60 -18.70
N ASP A 124 14.26 -0.62 -18.42
CA ASP A 124 14.61 -1.62 -19.44
C ASP A 124 13.42 -2.52 -19.79
#